data_AF-A0A926TMG3-F1
#
_entry.id   AF-A0A926TMG3-F1
#
_cell.length_a   1.000
_cell.length_b   1.000
_cell.length_c   1.000
_cell.angle_alpha   90.00
_cell.angle_beta   90.00
_cell.angle_gamma   90.00
#
_symmetry.space_group_name_H-M   'P 1'
#
loop_
_entity.id
_entity.type
_entity.pdbx_description
1 polymer ?
#
loop_
_entity_poly.entity_id
_entity_poly.type
_entity_poly.pdbx_seq_one_letter_code
_entity_poly.pdbx_strand_id
1 'polypeptide(L)'
;MQVIEITRLSKIELGLIDHLVEESLSQELQFFERLIREYRSGLNCFDQPDEILLKASVQGAVIGISGLNREPHLNDPYIGRLRHLLC
;
A
#
# COMPACT_ATOMS: atom_id res chain seq x y z
N MET A 1 8.38 -18.67 -14.61
CA MET A 1 8.45 -17.22 -14.32
C MET A 1 7.03 -16.74 -14.20
N GLN A 2 6.59 -16.35 -13.00
CA GLN A 2 5.26 -15.76 -12.82
C GLN A 2 5.36 -14.26 -13.11
N VAL A 3 4.42 -13.72 -13.88
CA VAL A 3 4.34 -12.29 -14.16
C VAL A 3 3.67 -11.62 -12.97
N ILE A 4 4.31 -10.60 -12.42
CA ILE A 4 3.73 -9.73 -11.39
C ILE A 4 3.11 -8.54 -12.12
N GLU A 5 1.81 -8.35 -11.89
CA GLU A 5 1.08 -7.20 -12.41
C GLU A 5 0.99 -6.13 -11.33
N ILE A 6 1.48 -4.92 -11.65
CA ILE A 6 1.34 -3.75 -10.77
C ILE A 6 0.23 -2.87 -11.32
N THR A 7 -0.78 -2.61 -10.50
CA THR A 7 -1.94 -1.80 -10.90
C THR A 7 -2.26 -0.74 -9.86
N ARG A 8 -2.74 0.42 -10.32
CA ARG A 8 -3.24 1.47 -9.44
C ARG A 8 -4.52 1.00 -8.74
N LEU A 9 -4.57 1.24 -7.44
CA LEU A 9 -5.72 0.93 -6.60
C LEU A 9 -6.34 2.24 -6.11
N SER A 10 -7.62 2.45 -6.38
CA SER A 10 -8.35 3.65 -5.94
C SER A 10 -8.79 3.58 -4.48
N LYS A 11 -8.97 2.35 -3.97
CA LYS A 11 -9.49 2.09 -2.63
C LYS A 11 -9.03 0.73 -2.14
N ILE A 12 -8.71 0.63 -0.85
CA ILE A 12 -8.43 -0.65 -0.20
C ILE A 12 -9.74 -1.33 0.17
N GLU A 13 -10.02 -2.46 -0.48
CA GLU A 13 -11.02 -3.41 -0.02
C GLU A 13 -10.37 -4.30 1.03
N LEU A 14 -10.73 -4.12 2.31
CA LEU A 14 -10.07 -4.81 3.42
C LEU A 14 -10.10 -6.33 3.26
N GLY A 15 -11.22 -6.89 2.80
CA GLY A 15 -11.35 -8.33 2.52
C GLY A 15 -10.41 -8.87 1.45
N LEU A 16 -9.84 -8.01 0.60
CA LEU A 16 -8.90 -8.40 -0.46
C LEU A 16 -7.48 -8.60 0.08
N ILE A 17 -7.19 -8.13 1.29
CA ILE A 17 -5.82 -8.01 1.83
C ILE A 17 -5.69 -8.58 3.23
N ASP A 18 -6.75 -9.16 3.78
CA ASP A 18 -6.75 -9.78 5.10
C ASP A 18 -5.65 -10.86 5.19
N HIS A 19 -5.44 -11.63 4.12
CA HIS A 19 -4.36 -12.62 4.06
C HIS A 19 -2.97 -11.97 4.14
N LEU A 20 -2.77 -10.78 3.55
CA LEU A 20 -1.51 -10.04 3.66
C LEU A 20 -1.29 -9.51 5.07
N VAL A 21 -2.36 -9.12 5.77
CA VAL A 21 -2.30 -8.68 7.17
C VAL A 21 -1.94 -9.86 8.07
N GLU A 22 -2.59 -11.01 7.89
CA GLU A 22 -2.28 -12.24 8.62
C GLU A 22 -0.82 -12.67 8.40
N GLU A 23 -0.36 -12.64 7.14
CA GLU A 23 1.02 -12.96 6.79
C GLU A 23 2.02 -11.96 7.42
N SER A 24 1.74 -10.65 7.36
CA SER A 24 2.61 -9.65 7.98
C SER A 24 2.70 -9.83 9.49
N LEU A 25 1.59 -10.15 10.16
CA LEU A 25 1.57 -10.42 11.60
C LEU A 25 2.39 -11.66 11.94
N SER A 26 2.30 -12.71 11.12
CA SER A 26 3.10 -13.93 11.29
C SER A 26 4.61 -13.68 11.14
N GLN A 27 4.99 -12.66 10.36
CA GLN A 27 6.36 -12.25 10.13
C GLN A 27 6.81 -11.09 11.05
N GLU A 28 6.00 -10.72 12.05
CA GLU A 28 6.24 -9.60 12.97
C GLU A 28 6.40 -8.22 12.27
N LEU A 29 5.87 -8.11 11.04
CA LEU A 29 5.91 -6.90 10.23
C LEU A 29 4.73 -5.99 10.61
N GLN A 30 4.98 -5.00 11.46
CA GLN A 30 3.96 -4.05 11.95
C GLN A 30 3.49 -3.02 10.89
N PHE A 31 4.08 -3.03 9.69
CA PHE A 31 3.80 -2.03 8.67
C PHE A 31 2.40 -2.15 8.07
N PHE A 32 1.86 -3.36 7.90
CA PHE A 32 0.51 -3.57 7.34
C PHE A 32 -0.58 -3.17 8.32
N GLU A 33 -0.44 -3.53 9.60
CA GLU A 33 -1.37 -3.09 10.65
C GLU A 33 -1.44 -1.56 10.70
N ARG A 34 -0.28 -0.90 10.64
CA ARG A 34 -0.21 0.57 10.60
C ARG A 34 -0.87 1.14 9.35
N LEU A 35 -0.62 0.57 8.16
CA LEU A 35 -1.26 1.00 6.91
C LEU A 35 -2.78 0.92 7.04
N ILE A 36 -3.30 -0.20 7.54
CA ILE A 36 -4.75 -0.41 7.69
C ILE A 36 -5.35 0.55 8.71
N ARG A 37 -4.66 0.77 9.83
CA ARG A 37 -5.10 1.71 10.86
C ARG A 37 -5.10 3.15 10.36
N GLU A 38 -4.06 3.59 9.65
CA GLU A 38 -3.99 4.94 9.07
C GLU A 38 -5.03 5.12 7.96
N TYR A 39 -5.25 4.10 7.13
CA TYR A 39 -6.26 4.12 6.08
C TYR A 39 -7.68 4.18 6.65
N ARG A 40 -8.01 3.33 7.64
CA ARG A 40 -9.33 3.32 8.29
C ARG A 40 -9.64 4.60 9.05
N SER A 41 -8.62 5.23 9.64
CA SER A 41 -8.79 6.50 10.36
C SER A 41 -8.85 7.72 9.45
N GLY A 42 -8.58 7.55 8.15
CA GLY A 42 -8.50 8.67 7.20
C GLY A 42 -7.20 9.49 7.33
N LEU A 43 -6.26 9.08 8.19
CA LEU A 43 -4.97 9.76 8.34
C LEU A 43 -4.09 9.63 7.09
N ASN A 44 -4.26 8.54 6.33
CA ASN A 44 -3.55 8.33 5.07
C ASN A 44 -4.38 7.48 4.11
N CYS A 45 -5.00 8.12 3.14
CA CYS A 45 -5.85 7.46 2.13
C CYS A 45 -5.22 7.41 0.74
N PHE A 46 -4.03 7.97 0.55
CA PHE A 46 -3.37 8.12 -0.77
C PHE A 46 -4.28 8.83 -1.80
N ASP A 47 -5.07 9.78 -1.33
CA ASP A 47 -6.13 10.46 -2.09
C ASP A 47 -5.77 11.90 -2.48
N GLN A 48 -4.58 12.38 -2.10
CA GLN A 48 -4.10 13.69 -2.49
C GLN A 48 -3.56 13.68 -3.93
N PRO A 49 -3.53 14.84 -4.61
CA PRO A 49 -2.76 14.99 -5.84
C PRO A 49 -1.33 14.49 -5.64
N ASP A 50 -0.79 13.81 -6.65
CA ASP A 50 0.56 13.22 -6.66
C ASP A 50 0.79 12.03 -5.70
N GLU A 51 -0.26 11.55 -5.03
CA GLU A 51 -0.23 10.28 -4.29
C GLU A 51 -0.74 9.12 -5.15
N ILE A 52 -0.21 7.93 -4.89
CA ILE A 52 -0.68 6.72 -5.55
C ILE A 52 -0.67 5.54 -4.58
N LEU A 53 -1.72 4.73 -4.67
CA LEU A 53 -1.76 3.42 -4.07
C LEU A 53 -1.68 2.38 -5.19
N LEU A 54 -0.84 1.36 -4.99
CA LEU A 54 -0.55 0.30 -5.94
C LEU A 54 -0.81 -1.05 -5.30
N LYS A 55 -1.29 -2.00 -6.10
CA LYS A 55 -1.30 -3.42 -5.75
C LYS A 55 -0.41 -4.21 -6.70
N ALA A 56 0.26 -5.23 -6.16
CA ALA A 56 0.93 -6.28 -6.92
C ALA A 56 0.06 -7.53 -6.91
N SER A 57 -0.11 -8.16 -8.07
CA SER A 57 -0.87 -9.40 -8.19
C SER A 57 -0.18 -10.45 -9.05
N VAL A 58 -0.38 -11.72 -8.71
CA VAL A 58 0.04 -12.88 -9.48
C VAL A 58 -1.19 -13.74 -9.74
N GLN A 59 -1.49 -14.00 -11.03
CA GLN A 59 -2.66 -14.80 -11.44
C GLN A 59 -3.99 -14.28 -10.85
N GLY A 60 -4.13 -12.95 -10.71
CA GLY A 60 -5.30 -12.31 -10.14
C GLY A 60 -5.36 -12.26 -8.61
N ALA A 61 -4.48 -12.99 -7.90
CA ALA A 61 -4.35 -12.90 -6.45
C ALA A 61 -3.46 -11.72 -6.06
N VAL A 62 -3.89 -10.90 -5.11
CA VAL A 62 -3.07 -9.79 -4.60
C VAL A 62 -2.00 -10.35 -3.68
N ILE A 63 -0.74 -10.03 -3.97
CA ILE A 63 0.42 -10.48 -3.19
C ILE A 63 1.10 -9.33 -2.44
N GLY A 64 0.70 -8.09 -2.71
CA GLY A 64 1.26 -6.92 -2.04
C GLY A 64 0.48 -5.65 -2.33
N ILE A 65 0.58 -4.70 -1.41
CA ILE A 65 0.09 -3.34 -1.56
C ILE A 65 1.18 -2.40 -1.10
N SER A 66 1.39 -1.30 -1.83
CA SER A 66 2.29 -0.23 -1.44
C SER A 66 1.75 1.10 -1.94
N GLY A 67 2.13 2.18 -1.27
CA GLY A 67 1.70 3.52 -1.66
C GLY A 67 2.84 4.52 -1.66
N LEU A 68 2.68 5.54 -2.50
CA LEU A 68 3.52 6.72 -2.53
C LEU A 68 2.72 7.86 -1.93
N ASN A 69 3.23 8.42 -0.84
CA ASN A 69 2.74 9.69 -0.31
C ASN A 69 3.63 10.83 -0.78
N ARG A 70 3.12 12.05 -0.72
CA ARG A 70 3.97 13.25 -0.80
C ARG A 70 4.95 13.26 0.38
N GLU A 71 6.14 13.81 0.18
CA GLU A 71 7.05 14.06 1.29
C GLU A 71 6.62 15.32 2.04
N PRO A 72 6.10 15.22 3.28
CA PRO A 72 5.54 16.37 4.00
C PRO A 72 6.55 17.48 4.32
N HIS A 73 7.84 17.17 4.33
CA HIS A 73 8.89 18.13 4.71
C HIS A 73 9.56 18.81 3.51
N LEU A 74 9.25 18.39 2.28
CA LEU A 74 9.81 18.95 1.06
C LEU A 74 8.67 19.52 0.23
N ASN A 75 8.71 20.81 -0.07
CA ASN A 75 7.73 21.46 -0.96
C ASN A 75 8.09 21.22 -2.43
N ASP A 76 8.53 20.00 -2.75
CA ASP A 76 8.94 19.58 -4.09
C ASP A 76 7.98 18.48 -4.58
N PRO A 77 7.17 18.74 -5.61
CA PRO A 77 6.20 17.78 -6.13
C PRO A 77 6.85 16.57 -6.82
N TYR A 78 8.15 16.61 -7.10
CA TYR A 78 8.88 15.52 -7.72
C TYR A 78 9.44 14.52 -6.70
N ILE A 79 9.26 14.75 -5.39
CA ILE A 79 9.75 13.89 -4.31
C ILE A 79 8.57 13.27 -3.56
N GLY A 80 8.45 11.95 -3.69
CA GLY A 80 7.48 11.14 -2.95
C GLY A 80 8.18 10.19 -1.99
N ARG A 81 7.46 9.80 -0.93
CA ARG A 81 7.91 8.78 0.03
C ARG A 81 7.20 7.47 -0.25
N LEU A 82 7.97 6.48 -0.70
CA LEU A 82 7.48 5.11 -0.83
C LEU A 82 7.22 4.56 0.58
N ARG A 83 6.04 3.98 0.77
CA ARG A 83 5.66 3.36 2.04
C ARG A 83 5.11 1.96 1.82
N HIS A 84 5.32 1.12 2.83
CA HIS A 84 4.74 -0.22 2.94
C HIS A 84 5.03 -1.08 1.70
N LEU A 85 6.30 -1.25 1.33
CA LEU A 85 6.68 -2.15 0.25
C LEU A 85 6.77 -3.57 0.81
N LEU A 86 5.95 -4.48 0.30
CA LEU A 86 6.04 -5.91 0.54
C LEU A 86 5.97 -6.64 -0.81
N CYS A 87 6.87 -7.59 -1.01
CA CYS A 87 6.99 -8.46 -2.18
C CYS A 87 7.15 -9.89 -1.69
#